data_AF-A0AB39URS8-F1
#
_entry.id   AF-A0AB39URS8-F1
#
_cell.length_a   1.000
_cell.length_b   1.000
_cell.length_c   1.000
_cell.angle_alpha   90.00
_cell.angle_beta   90.00
_cell.angle_gamma   90.00
#
_symmetry.space_group_name_H-M   'P 1'
#
loop_
_entity.id
_entity.type
_entity.pdbx_description
1 polymer ?
#
loop_
_entity_poly.entity_id
_entity_poly.type
_entity_poly.pdbx_seq_one_letter_code
_entity_poly.pdbx_strand_id
1 'polypeptide(L)'
;MWKRIKKPAAVALLMTASLSGCGGGGGSGGSGDSESSQRIPSAPELALQLQAGKTFHLTWNDVQGETEYRLFEDPDGASGFGLVATLDAGTTAYQHEVFLPERQQARYMLQACNGLGCSDSPEIGVDGNLAGAIGYLKAMQPEAYARFGSAVSVSEAGDTLAVGAYSESGGEGRVHVFVRSGKSWTHQATLSASNAEPSDWFGAKVALSGDGNTLAVAASLEDSAATGINGDQSDNSADRAGAVYVFQRTGTTWAQEAYLKSADSDPLDLFGFDLALSYNGEILAVGVEREDSNATGINGDATNNDLTDSGAVYVFARDSGVWTQQAYIKPAEAQQGLFGHALALDKTGETLAVGGYSDFVRTSAGDLILAAGQVYVFRRDGVTWSQSALITASNPDNSDWFGWSVALSGDGATLAAGAIFEDSTATGVGGDGNDNSAPNSGAVYVFSRQDDGTWVQEAYVKASNTDADDEFGRSVALDTDGNTLVVGTSSEDGAASGLGGDQSDNSAPDAGAVYVFRRSQGSWSQLAYVKAPAPDENDRFGLDGSVGISGAGDMLVVGATGESGAGPGLEGNPEDNSLTKSGAVFVY
;
A
#
# COMPACT_ATOMS: atom_id res chain seq x y z
N MET A 1 34.42 23.82 -30.94
CA MET A 1 35.84 23.72 -31.32
C MET A 1 36.50 22.65 -30.43
N TRP A 2 36.34 21.36 -30.73
CA TRP A 2 37.33 20.49 -31.40
C TRP A 2 38.75 20.50 -30.81
N LYS A 3 39.10 19.41 -30.12
CA LYS A 3 40.32 18.64 -30.43
C LYS A 3 40.15 17.16 -30.00
N ARG A 4 39.99 16.31 -31.03
CA ARG A 4 40.12 14.85 -30.98
C ARG A 4 41.59 14.46 -30.87
N ILE A 5 41.91 13.41 -30.11
CA ILE A 5 43.15 12.64 -30.26
C ILE A 5 42.80 11.17 -30.55
N LYS A 6 43.62 10.58 -31.41
CA LYS A 6 43.36 9.43 -32.29
C LYS A 6 43.56 8.07 -31.63
N LYS A 7 42.81 7.07 -32.13
CA LYS A 7 43.07 5.62 -32.06
C LYS A 7 44.44 5.25 -32.66
N PRO A 8 44.97 4.05 -32.35
CA PRO A 8 45.65 3.21 -33.32
C PRO A 8 44.83 1.96 -33.65
N ALA A 9 44.88 1.57 -34.92
CA ALA A 9 44.45 0.29 -35.47
C ALA A 9 45.69 -0.51 -35.89
N ALA A 10 45.44 -1.74 -36.35
CA ALA A 10 46.32 -2.70 -37.04
C ALA A 10 46.81 -3.84 -36.11
N VAL A 11 46.81 -5.13 -36.46
CA VAL A 11 46.79 -5.81 -37.78
C VAL A 11 46.12 -7.19 -37.58
N ALA A 12 45.26 -7.60 -38.53
CA ALA A 12 44.80 -8.97 -38.67
C ALA A 12 45.76 -9.76 -39.58
N LEU A 13 46.15 -10.98 -39.19
CA LEU A 13 46.87 -11.91 -40.04
C LEU A 13 46.14 -13.26 -40.04
N LEU A 14 45.51 -13.59 -41.17
CA LEU A 14 44.99 -14.92 -41.49
C LEU A 14 46.12 -15.73 -42.16
N MET A 15 46.40 -16.93 -41.65
CA MET A 15 47.00 -18.01 -42.45
C MET A 15 46.34 -19.34 -42.09
N THR A 16 45.64 -19.89 -43.08
CA THR A 16 45.20 -21.30 -43.14
C THR A 16 46.34 -22.17 -43.65
N ALA A 17 46.58 -23.32 -43.03
CA ALA A 17 47.29 -24.43 -43.65
C ALA A 17 46.68 -25.76 -43.18
N SER A 18 46.16 -26.52 -44.14
CA SER A 18 45.78 -27.92 -44.03
C SER A 18 47.00 -28.81 -44.29
N LEU A 19 47.14 -29.89 -43.52
CA LEU A 19 48.01 -31.01 -43.86
C LEU A 19 47.41 -32.31 -43.31
N SER A 20 47.12 -33.22 -44.23
CA SER A 20 46.78 -34.62 -44.00
C SER A 20 48.05 -35.45 -43.82
N GLY A 21 48.01 -36.42 -42.90
CA GLY A 21 49.07 -37.41 -42.71
C GLY A 21 48.54 -38.66 -42.03
N CYS A 22 48.60 -39.79 -42.73
CA CYS A 22 48.30 -41.13 -42.24
C CYS A 22 49.52 -41.79 -41.59
N GLY A 23 49.27 -42.71 -40.64
CA GLY A 23 50.20 -43.71 -40.10
C GLY A 23 50.24 -43.66 -38.57
N GLY A 24 50.11 -44.71 -37.77
CA GLY A 24 49.98 -46.15 -37.99
C GLY A 24 50.35 -46.83 -36.65
N GLY A 25 49.45 -47.70 -36.14
CA GLY A 25 49.62 -48.83 -35.22
C GLY A 25 50.57 -48.80 -33.99
N GLY A 26 50.05 -49.25 -32.84
CA GLY A 26 50.85 -49.90 -31.79
C GLY A 26 50.30 -49.70 -30.37
N GLY A 27 49.59 -50.69 -29.83
CA GLY A 27 49.02 -50.65 -28.48
C GLY A 27 50.00 -50.97 -27.36
N SER A 28 49.68 -50.55 -26.14
CA SER A 28 49.79 -51.35 -24.91
C SER A 28 49.10 -50.61 -23.77
N GLY A 29 48.37 -51.35 -22.95
CA GLY A 29 47.54 -50.83 -21.87
C GLY A 29 48.36 -50.15 -20.78
N GLY A 30 47.87 -48.99 -20.37
CA GLY A 30 48.18 -48.34 -19.10
C GLY A 30 46.89 -48.26 -18.30
N SER A 31 46.92 -48.89 -17.13
CA SER A 31 45.91 -48.86 -16.07
C SER A 31 45.30 -47.47 -15.88
N GLY A 32 43.97 -47.39 -16.02
CA GLY A 32 43.20 -46.21 -15.69
C GLY A 32 43.20 -45.99 -14.19
N ASP A 33 44.13 -45.16 -13.72
CA ASP A 33 43.91 -44.37 -12.52
C ASP A 33 42.99 -43.21 -12.94
N SER A 34 41.69 -43.38 -12.71
CA SER A 34 40.74 -42.26 -12.79
C SER A 34 40.95 -41.39 -11.54
N GLU A 35 42.06 -40.66 -11.49
CA GLU A 35 42.04 -39.39 -10.77
C GLU A 35 41.00 -38.54 -11.52
N SER A 36 39.81 -38.40 -10.93
CA SER A 36 38.88 -37.36 -11.37
C SER A 36 39.61 -36.05 -11.18
N SER A 37 40.23 -35.53 -12.24
CA SER A 37 40.76 -34.17 -12.23
C SER A 37 39.56 -33.27 -11.96
N GLN A 38 39.36 -32.88 -10.70
CA GLN A 38 38.33 -31.93 -10.34
C GLN A 38 38.64 -30.67 -11.16
N ARG A 39 37.63 -30.19 -11.87
CA ARG A 39 37.69 -28.95 -12.64
C ARG A 39 36.69 -27.99 -12.01
N ILE A 40 36.87 -26.69 -12.25
CA ILE A 40 35.82 -25.72 -11.93
C ILE A 40 34.54 -26.18 -12.65
N PRO A 41 33.37 -26.21 -11.99
CA PRO A 41 32.11 -26.64 -12.61
C PRO A 41 31.80 -25.79 -13.84
N SER A 42 31.07 -26.32 -14.83
CA SER A 42 30.66 -25.49 -15.97
C SER A 42 29.68 -24.40 -15.54
N ALA A 43 29.55 -23.33 -16.35
CA ALA A 43 28.53 -22.32 -16.13
C ALA A 43 27.13 -22.97 -16.15
N PRO A 44 26.27 -22.72 -15.15
CA PRO A 44 24.88 -23.16 -15.19
C PRO A 44 24.07 -22.34 -16.21
N GLU A 45 22.95 -22.91 -16.66
CA GLU A 45 21.98 -22.22 -17.52
C GLU A 45 20.78 -21.81 -16.67
N LEU A 46 20.70 -20.51 -16.37
CA LEU A 46 19.67 -19.94 -15.50
C LEU A 46 18.45 -19.51 -16.32
N ALA A 47 17.27 -19.89 -15.84
CA ALA A 47 15.98 -19.43 -16.36
C ALA A 47 15.17 -18.78 -15.23
N LEU A 48 14.32 -17.80 -15.60
CA LEU A 48 13.45 -17.04 -14.73
C LEU A 48 12.01 -17.20 -15.20
N GLN A 49 11.11 -17.52 -14.28
CA GLN A 49 9.65 -17.53 -14.51
C GLN A 49 8.96 -16.73 -13.42
N LEU A 50 8.04 -15.86 -13.81
CA LEU A 50 7.19 -15.13 -12.87
C LEU A 50 6.08 -16.06 -12.33
N GLN A 51 5.83 -15.99 -11.03
CA GLN A 51 4.76 -16.70 -10.34
C GLN A 51 4.00 -15.72 -9.46
N ALA A 52 2.68 -15.82 -9.49
CA ALA A 52 1.79 -15.00 -8.69
C ALA A 52 2.11 -15.11 -7.19
N GLY A 53 1.78 -14.08 -6.43
CA GLY A 53 2.24 -13.97 -5.04
C GLY A 53 3.71 -13.56 -4.95
N LYS A 54 4.14 -12.67 -5.86
CA LYS A 54 5.41 -11.92 -5.81
C LYS A 54 6.66 -12.77 -5.89
N THR A 55 6.58 -13.86 -6.65
CA THR A 55 7.60 -14.90 -6.63
C THR A 55 8.27 -15.04 -8.00
N PHE A 56 9.59 -14.96 -8.02
CA PHE A 56 10.39 -15.29 -9.18
C PHE A 56 10.92 -16.72 -9.02
N HIS A 57 10.49 -17.62 -9.89
CA HIS A 57 10.95 -19.01 -9.94
C HIS A 57 12.18 -19.11 -10.84
N LEU A 58 13.34 -19.23 -10.20
CA LEU A 58 14.63 -19.38 -10.84
C LEU A 58 14.94 -20.88 -10.94
N THR A 59 15.26 -21.37 -12.14
CA THR A 59 15.54 -22.79 -12.39
C THR A 59 16.79 -22.98 -13.23
N TRP A 60 17.48 -24.09 -13.00
CA TRP A 60 18.66 -24.51 -13.78
C TRP A 60 18.80 -26.02 -13.76
N ASN A 61 19.58 -26.56 -14.70
CA ASN A 61 19.98 -27.95 -14.66
C ASN A 61 21.19 -28.12 -13.74
N ASP A 62 21.22 -29.23 -13.00
CA ASP A 62 22.35 -29.55 -12.14
C ASP A 62 23.64 -29.76 -12.96
N VAL A 63 24.75 -29.16 -12.51
CA VAL A 63 26.04 -29.13 -13.19
C VAL A 63 27.04 -29.97 -12.42
N GLN A 64 27.59 -31.03 -13.02
CA GLN A 64 28.53 -31.92 -12.35
C GLN A 64 29.78 -31.24 -11.76
N GLY A 65 30.11 -31.65 -10.53
CA GLY A 65 31.38 -31.35 -9.86
C GLY A 65 31.33 -30.08 -9.02
N GLU A 66 30.16 -29.49 -8.93
CA GLU A 66 29.74 -28.46 -8.00
C GLU A 66 29.67 -28.99 -6.55
N THR A 67 29.90 -28.10 -5.60
CA THR A 67 29.65 -28.35 -4.18
C THR A 67 28.58 -27.41 -3.63
N GLU A 68 28.29 -26.31 -4.34
CA GLU A 68 27.26 -25.33 -4.02
C GLU A 68 26.92 -24.50 -5.25
N TYR A 69 25.75 -23.85 -5.21
CA TYR A 69 25.40 -22.75 -6.08
C TYR A 69 25.30 -21.44 -5.30
N ARG A 70 25.55 -20.32 -5.97
CA ARG A 70 25.36 -18.98 -5.40
C ARG A 70 24.52 -18.12 -6.33
N LEU A 71 23.35 -17.71 -5.87
CA LEU A 71 22.44 -16.83 -6.61
C LEU A 71 22.77 -15.38 -6.28
N PHE A 72 22.92 -14.56 -7.31
CA PHE A 72 23.13 -13.12 -7.21
C PHE A 72 21.98 -12.36 -7.87
N GLU A 73 21.69 -11.19 -7.33
CA GLU A 73 20.68 -10.25 -7.81
C GLU A 73 21.30 -8.85 -7.92
N ASP A 74 21.06 -8.18 -9.04
CA ASP A 74 21.16 -6.74 -9.20
C ASP A 74 19.72 -6.21 -9.25
N PRO A 75 19.18 -5.67 -8.14
CA PRO A 75 17.73 -5.49 -7.98
C PRO A 75 17.14 -4.44 -8.92
N ASP A 76 17.92 -3.42 -9.29
CA ASP A 76 17.51 -2.32 -10.16
C ASP A 76 18.27 -2.29 -11.49
N GLY A 77 19.17 -3.26 -11.72
CA GLY A 77 20.00 -3.34 -12.93
C GLY A 77 21.10 -2.27 -13.00
N ALA A 78 21.37 -1.56 -11.91
CA ALA A 78 22.32 -0.45 -11.85
C ALA A 78 23.22 -0.50 -10.58
N SER A 79 22.71 -1.02 -9.48
CA SER A 79 23.38 -1.13 -8.18
C SER A 79 24.44 -2.23 -8.17
N GLY A 80 24.33 -3.19 -9.09
CA GLY A 80 25.25 -4.32 -9.25
C GLY A 80 24.84 -5.54 -8.43
N PHE A 81 25.50 -6.67 -8.71
CA PHE A 81 25.13 -7.96 -8.15
C PHE A 81 25.53 -8.12 -6.68
N GLY A 82 24.52 -8.39 -5.83
CA GLY A 82 24.65 -8.86 -4.45
C GLY A 82 24.28 -10.33 -4.30
N LEU A 83 24.87 -11.04 -3.32
CA LEU A 83 24.55 -12.44 -3.04
C LEU A 83 23.17 -12.55 -2.37
N VAL A 84 22.25 -13.29 -2.98
CA VAL A 84 20.91 -13.58 -2.45
C VAL A 84 20.91 -14.87 -1.65
N ALA A 85 21.48 -15.94 -2.20
CA ALA A 85 21.43 -17.26 -1.58
C ALA A 85 22.68 -18.09 -1.92
N THR A 86 23.11 -18.91 -0.96
CA THR A 86 24.01 -20.05 -1.19
C THR A 86 23.20 -21.33 -1.04
N LEU A 87 23.24 -22.18 -2.05
CA LEU A 87 22.38 -23.35 -2.18
C LEU A 87 23.25 -24.61 -2.25
N ASP A 88 22.75 -25.71 -1.69
CA ASP A 88 23.46 -26.99 -1.68
C ASP A 88 23.62 -27.55 -3.11
N ALA A 89 24.68 -28.34 -3.32
CA ALA A 89 24.87 -29.13 -4.53
C ALA A 89 23.61 -29.97 -4.86
N GLY A 90 23.33 -30.17 -6.16
CA GLY A 90 22.11 -30.83 -6.61
C GLY A 90 20.82 -29.99 -6.54
N THR A 91 20.84 -28.77 -5.98
CA THR A 91 19.68 -27.86 -6.06
C THR A 91 19.49 -27.41 -7.51
N THR A 92 18.24 -27.41 -7.99
CA THR A 92 17.90 -27.05 -9.38
C THR A 92 16.87 -25.94 -9.52
N ALA A 93 16.35 -25.45 -8.39
CA ALA A 93 15.40 -24.35 -8.37
C ALA A 93 15.47 -23.55 -7.08
N TYR A 94 15.12 -22.27 -7.18
CA TYR A 94 14.94 -21.37 -6.06
C TYR A 94 13.73 -20.48 -6.37
N GLN A 95 12.82 -20.31 -5.41
CA GLN A 95 11.80 -19.28 -5.56
C GLN A 95 12.18 -18.08 -4.69
N HIS A 96 12.34 -16.94 -5.33
CA HIS A 96 12.76 -15.68 -4.75
C HIS A 96 11.52 -14.79 -4.59
N GLU A 97 11.17 -14.47 -3.35
CA GLU A 97 10.12 -13.48 -3.12
C GLU A 97 10.71 -12.09 -3.20
N VAL A 98 9.99 -11.19 -3.87
CA VAL A 98 10.47 -9.85 -4.13
C VAL A 98 9.37 -8.82 -3.87
N PHE A 99 9.78 -7.59 -3.59
CA PHE A 99 8.90 -6.44 -3.72
C PHE A 99 8.91 -5.99 -5.18
N LEU A 100 7.82 -6.21 -5.90
CA LEU A 100 7.76 -6.03 -7.35
C LEU A 100 8.11 -4.60 -7.82
N PRO A 101 7.69 -3.52 -7.11
CA PRO A 101 8.05 -2.15 -7.48
C PRO A 101 9.55 -1.91 -7.64
N GLU A 102 10.39 -2.60 -6.89
CA GLU A 102 11.86 -2.47 -6.98
C GLU A 102 12.50 -3.36 -8.06
N ARG A 103 11.78 -4.32 -8.65
CA ARG A 103 12.38 -5.37 -9.50
C ARG A 103 12.08 -5.23 -10.99
N GLN A 104 11.57 -4.08 -11.43
CA GLN A 104 11.24 -3.82 -12.83
C GLN A 104 12.44 -3.93 -13.78
N GLN A 105 13.67 -3.72 -13.26
CA GLN A 105 14.92 -3.78 -14.03
C GLN A 105 15.90 -4.82 -13.45
N ALA A 106 15.42 -5.72 -12.60
CA ALA A 106 16.25 -6.66 -11.88
C ALA A 106 16.99 -7.61 -12.83
N ARG A 107 18.20 -8.00 -12.44
CA ARG A 107 19.01 -9.00 -13.12
C ARG A 107 19.48 -10.07 -12.15
N TYR A 108 19.64 -11.28 -12.66
CA TYR A 108 20.07 -12.43 -11.88
C TYR A 108 21.22 -13.16 -12.55
N MET A 109 22.09 -13.72 -11.72
CA MET A 109 23.21 -14.55 -12.14
C MET A 109 23.39 -15.69 -11.14
N LEU A 110 23.65 -16.89 -11.64
CA LEU A 110 23.91 -18.06 -10.80
C LEU A 110 25.35 -18.53 -10.99
N GLN A 111 26.06 -18.77 -9.90
CA GLN A 111 27.38 -19.41 -9.93
C GLN A 111 27.27 -20.89 -9.56
N ALA A 112 27.99 -21.75 -10.27
CA ALA A 112 28.28 -23.11 -9.83
C ALA A 112 29.72 -23.15 -9.31
N CYS A 113 29.91 -23.54 -8.05
CA CYS A 113 31.19 -23.43 -7.35
C CYS A 113 31.69 -24.77 -6.83
N ASN A 114 33.00 -24.93 -6.74
CA ASN A 114 33.64 -25.96 -5.91
C ASN A 114 34.94 -25.44 -5.28
N GLY A 115 35.69 -26.34 -4.62
CA GLY A 115 36.95 -25.99 -3.96
C GLY A 115 38.05 -25.41 -4.88
N LEU A 116 37.86 -25.44 -6.20
CA LEU A 116 38.80 -24.88 -7.19
C LEU A 116 38.37 -23.53 -7.74
N GLY A 117 37.09 -23.15 -7.63
CA GLY A 117 36.56 -21.89 -8.17
C GLY A 117 35.09 -22.00 -8.60
N CYS A 118 34.60 -20.95 -9.25
CA CYS A 118 33.22 -20.84 -9.71
C CYS A 118 33.15 -20.50 -11.20
N SER A 119 32.06 -20.89 -11.84
CA SER A 119 31.66 -20.39 -13.17
C SER A 119 30.30 -19.69 -13.08
N ASP A 120 30.21 -18.54 -13.71
CA ASP A 120 29.00 -17.70 -13.74
C ASP A 120 28.10 -18.12 -14.90
N SER A 121 26.79 -18.18 -14.67
CA SER A 121 25.80 -18.21 -15.75
C SER A 121 25.85 -16.91 -16.55
N PRO A 122 25.33 -16.90 -17.79
CA PRO A 122 24.86 -15.65 -18.37
C PRO A 122 23.87 -14.95 -17.42
N GLU A 123 23.89 -13.62 -17.42
CA GLU A 123 22.89 -12.82 -16.72
C GLU A 123 21.52 -13.02 -17.38
N ILE A 124 20.47 -13.10 -16.57
CA ILE A 124 19.09 -13.03 -17.02
C ILE A 124 18.43 -11.79 -16.40
N GLY A 125 17.85 -10.94 -17.24
CA GLY A 125 17.06 -9.80 -16.79
C GLY A 125 15.60 -10.18 -16.60
N VAL A 126 14.88 -9.39 -15.82
CA VAL A 126 13.43 -9.30 -15.93
C VAL A 126 13.11 -8.60 -17.24
N ASP A 127 12.62 -9.36 -18.23
CA ASP A 127 12.16 -8.83 -19.51
C ASP A 127 10.62 -8.72 -19.50
N GLY A 128 10.07 -7.53 -19.77
CA GLY A 128 8.63 -7.29 -19.88
C GLY A 128 7.98 -6.72 -18.61
N ASN A 129 6.64 -6.78 -18.53
CA ASN A 129 5.91 -6.33 -17.35
C ASN A 129 5.88 -7.42 -16.26
N LEU A 130 5.84 -7.01 -15.00
CA LEU A 130 5.83 -7.93 -13.85
C LEU A 130 4.45 -8.55 -13.58
N ALA A 131 3.50 -8.47 -14.53
CA ALA A 131 2.10 -8.79 -14.30
C ALA A 131 1.88 -10.23 -13.81
N GLY A 132 2.63 -11.20 -14.36
CA GLY A 132 2.54 -12.61 -13.97
C GLY A 132 3.04 -12.93 -12.56
N ALA A 133 3.67 -11.98 -11.87
CA ALA A 133 4.09 -12.12 -10.48
C ALA A 133 3.12 -11.48 -9.48
N ILE A 134 2.15 -10.69 -9.93
CA ILE A 134 1.18 -10.01 -9.05
C ILE A 134 0.26 -11.06 -8.43
N GLY A 135 0.10 -11.03 -7.10
CA GLY A 135 -0.90 -11.85 -6.42
C GLY A 135 -2.31 -11.33 -6.65
N TYR A 136 -3.29 -12.21 -6.79
CA TYR A 136 -4.71 -11.86 -7.02
C TYR A 136 -5.63 -12.51 -5.98
N LEU A 137 -6.43 -11.71 -5.30
CA LEU A 137 -7.36 -12.16 -4.26
C LEU A 137 -8.79 -11.69 -4.55
N LYS A 138 -9.75 -12.59 -4.42
CA LYS A 138 -11.19 -12.29 -4.35
C LYS A 138 -11.83 -12.95 -3.13
N ALA A 139 -13.05 -12.53 -2.82
CA ALA A 139 -13.92 -13.26 -1.89
C ALA A 139 -14.04 -14.75 -2.29
N MET A 140 -14.22 -15.64 -1.30
CA MET A 140 -14.39 -17.08 -1.58
C MET A 140 -15.69 -17.37 -2.32
N GLN A 141 -16.69 -16.50 -2.22
CA GLN A 141 -17.94 -16.53 -2.95
C GLN A 141 -18.22 -15.11 -3.47
N PRO A 142 -17.67 -14.72 -4.63
CA PRO A 142 -17.88 -13.38 -5.17
C PRO A 142 -19.36 -13.10 -5.44
N GLU A 143 -19.82 -11.91 -5.06
CA GLU A 143 -21.15 -11.39 -5.37
C GLU A 143 -21.03 -10.17 -6.31
N ALA A 144 -22.01 -9.99 -7.20
CA ALA A 144 -22.04 -8.79 -8.04
C ALA A 144 -22.19 -7.54 -7.16
N TYR A 145 -21.43 -6.50 -7.49
CA TYR A 145 -21.41 -5.24 -6.74
C TYR A 145 -20.96 -5.35 -5.27
N ALA A 146 -20.31 -6.45 -4.84
CA ALA A 146 -19.85 -6.61 -3.46
C ALA A 146 -18.81 -5.55 -3.03
N ARG A 147 -18.08 -4.98 -3.99
CA ARG A 147 -16.99 -4.02 -3.77
C ARG A 147 -15.87 -4.59 -2.89
N PHE A 148 -15.55 -5.87 -3.04
CA PHE A 148 -14.41 -6.47 -2.37
C PHE A 148 -13.13 -5.68 -2.69
N GLY A 149 -12.34 -5.33 -1.67
CA GLY A 149 -11.17 -4.47 -1.83
C GLY A 149 -11.47 -2.98 -1.63
N SER A 150 -12.67 -2.60 -1.19
CA SER A 150 -13.01 -1.20 -0.88
C SER A 150 -12.22 -0.62 0.27
N ALA A 151 -11.77 -1.47 1.18
CA ALA A 151 -10.86 -1.12 2.24
C ALA A 151 -9.89 -2.28 2.46
N VAL A 152 -8.61 -1.99 2.66
CA VAL A 152 -7.59 -3.01 2.93
C VAL A 152 -6.72 -2.60 4.11
N SER A 153 -6.30 -3.57 4.92
CA SER A 153 -5.31 -3.34 5.97
C SER A 153 -4.44 -4.58 6.13
N VAL A 154 -3.12 -4.40 6.07
CA VAL A 154 -2.13 -5.48 6.16
C VAL A 154 -1.33 -5.34 7.46
N SER A 155 -1.09 -6.46 8.13
CA SER A 155 -0.26 -6.52 9.34
C SER A 155 1.18 -6.09 9.07
N GLU A 156 1.90 -5.73 10.12
CA GLU A 156 3.32 -5.34 10.06
C GLU A 156 4.18 -6.30 9.25
N ALA A 157 4.03 -7.60 9.52
CA ALA A 157 4.82 -8.65 8.92
C ALA A 157 4.37 -9.04 7.50
N GLY A 158 3.29 -8.42 6.98
CA GLY A 158 2.71 -8.81 5.70
C GLY A 158 2.07 -10.19 5.68
N ASP A 159 1.69 -10.76 6.83
CA ASP A 159 1.18 -12.13 6.94
C ASP A 159 -0.32 -12.24 7.23
N THR A 160 -0.98 -11.14 7.57
CA THR A 160 -2.43 -11.07 7.76
C THR A 160 -2.97 -9.87 7.00
N LEU A 161 -4.04 -10.08 6.23
CA LEU A 161 -4.70 -9.06 5.41
C LEU A 161 -6.20 -9.09 5.70
N ALA A 162 -6.77 -7.94 6.07
CA ALA A 162 -8.20 -7.73 6.16
C ALA A 162 -8.70 -6.95 4.94
N VAL A 163 -9.81 -7.40 4.35
CA VAL A 163 -10.39 -6.82 3.14
C VAL A 163 -11.88 -6.55 3.35
N GLY A 164 -12.29 -5.29 3.21
CA GLY A 164 -13.68 -4.85 3.22
C GLY A 164 -14.42 -5.16 1.92
N ALA A 165 -15.70 -5.51 2.06
CA ALA A 165 -16.67 -5.68 0.97
C ALA A 165 -18.02 -5.13 1.45
N TYR A 166 -18.09 -3.80 1.63
CA TYR A 166 -19.21 -3.14 2.33
C TYR A 166 -20.57 -3.33 1.66
N SER A 167 -20.60 -3.66 0.37
CA SER A 167 -21.83 -3.84 -0.41
C SER A 167 -22.21 -5.31 -0.60
N GLU A 168 -21.44 -6.26 -0.06
CA GLU A 168 -21.77 -7.69 -0.06
C GLU A 168 -23.07 -7.97 0.72
N SER A 169 -23.82 -8.99 0.31
CA SER A 169 -25.11 -9.38 0.91
C SER A 169 -26.13 -8.23 0.98
N GLY A 170 -26.21 -7.43 -0.09
CA GLY A 170 -27.18 -6.33 -0.17
C GLY A 170 -26.84 -5.11 0.70
N GLY A 171 -25.56 -4.93 1.05
CA GLY A 171 -25.09 -3.81 1.86
C GLY A 171 -25.06 -4.08 3.36
N GLU A 172 -25.37 -5.30 3.80
CA GLU A 172 -25.01 -5.75 5.16
C GLU A 172 -23.49 -5.63 5.37
N GLY A 173 -22.73 -5.93 4.32
CA GLY A 173 -21.28 -5.80 4.30
C GLY A 173 -20.56 -6.97 4.98
N ARG A 174 -19.31 -7.20 4.55
CA ARG A 174 -18.43 -8.25 5.07
C ARG A 174 -16.99 -7.77 5.15
N VAL A 175 -16.21 -8.43 5.99
CA VAL A 175 -14.75 -8.36 5.97
C VAL A 175 -14.16 -9.76 5.80
N HIS A 176 -13.27 -9.93 4.84
CA HIS A 176 -12.57 -11.18 4.58
C HIS A 176 -11.14 -11.08 5.12
N VAL A 177 -10.72 -12.06 5.92
CA VAL A 177 -9.39 -12.15 6.50
C VAL A 177 -8.61 -13.25 5.80
N PHE A 178 -7.46 -12.87 5.26
CA PHE A 178 -6.49 -13.76 4.63
C PHE A 178 -5.25 -13.85 5.50
N VAL A 179 -4.65 -15.04 5.56
CA VAL A 179 -3.38 -15.27 6.26
C VAL A 179 -2.39 -15.94 5.34
N ARG A 180 -1.14 -15.51 5.44
CA ARG A 180 -0.01 -15.99 4.66
C ARG A 180 0.80 -16.98 5.48
N SER A 181 1.11 -18.13 4.89
CA SER A 181 2.05 -19.09 5.45
C SER A 181 3.13 -19.40 4.42
N GLY A 182 4.34 -18.89 4.65
CA GLY A 182 5.35 -18.83 3.60
C GLY A 182 4.86 -17.91 2.48
N LYS A 183 4.75 -18.44 1.26
CA LYS A 183 4.43 -17.65 0.06
C LYS A 183 2.94 -17.60 -0.27
N SER A 184 2.19 -18.55 0.29
CA SER A 184 0.79 -18.76 -0.07
C SER A 184 -0.13 -18.07 0.90
N TRP A 185 -1.09 -17.32 0.36
CA TRP A 185 -2.25 -16.86 1.08
C TRP A 185 -3.24 -18.00 1.30
N THR A 186 -4.06 -17.86 2.33
CA THR A 186 -5.22 -18.71 2.61
C THR A 186 -6.33 -17.84 3.18
N HIS A 187 -7.56 -18.08 2.78
CA HIS A 187 -8.71 -17.43 3.42
C HIS A 187 -8.94 -18.03 4.81
N GLN A 188 -8.91 -17.21 5.85
CA GLN A 188 -9.08 -17.64 7.22
C GLN A 188 -10.51 -17.46 7.72
N ALA A 189 -11.13 -16.30 7.47
CA ALA A 189 -12.44 -15.98 8.02
C ALA A 189 -13.18 -14.94 7.17
N THR A 190 -14.50 -15.04 7.16
CA THR A 190 -15.40 -13.95 6.75
C THR A 190 -16.11 -13.46 8.00
N LEU A 191 -16.07 -12.16 8.26
CA LEU A 191 -16.62 -11.49 9.42
C LEU A 191 -17.87 -10.68 9.02
N SER A 192 -18.80 -10.58 9.96
CA SER A 192 -20.05 -9.82 9.85
C SER A 192 -20.31 -9.10 11.17
N ALA A 193 -21.00 -7.96 11.13
CA ALA A 193 -21.57 -7.35 12.33
C ALA A 193 -22.57 -8.32 13.01
N SER A 194 -22.65 -8.27 14.33
CA SER A 194 -23.59 -9.10 15.12
C SER A 194 -25.07 -8.77 14.89
N ASN A 195 -25.36 -7.57 14.41
CA ASN A 195 -26.66 -7.00 14.11
C ASN A 195 -26.74 -6.52 12.65
N ALA A 196 -26.03 -7.16 11.72
CA ALA A 196 -25.93 -6.72 10.33
C ALA A 196 -27.32 -6.54 9.67
N GLU A 197 -27.59 -5.35 9.16
CA GLU A 197 -28.78 -5.03 8.37
C GLU A 197 -28.40 -4.47 6.98
N PRO A 198 -29.27 -4.61 5.97
CA PRO A 198 -28.98 -4.11 4.63
C PRO A 198 -28.72 -2.60 4.63
N SER A 199 -27.56 -2.22 4.08
CA SER A 199 -27.07 -0.85 3.94
C SER A 199 -26.32 -0.28 5.15
N ASP A 200 -26.04 -1.07 6.20
CA ASP A 200 -25.17 -0.65 7.31
C ASP A 200 -23.70 -0.45 6.88
N TRP A 201 -23.32 -1.10 5.77
CA TRP A 201 -21.99 -1.00 5.16
C TRP A 201 -20.84 -1.48 6.08
N PHE A 202 -21.05 -2.59 6.80
CA PHE A 202 -19.97 -3.22 7.55
C PHE A 202 -18.77 -3.56 6.65
N GLY A 203 -17.57 -3.11 7.01
CA GLY A 203 -16.38 -3.24 6.18
C GLY A 203 -16.13 -2.04 5.25
N ALA A 204 -16.85 -0.92 5.45
CA ALA A 204 -16.58 0.34 4.74
C ALA A 204 -15.14 0.84 4.97
N LYS A 205 -14.63 0.67 6.20
CA LYS A 205 -13.23 0.88 6.59
C LYS A 205 -12.77 -0.24 7.53
N VAL A 206 -11.48 -0.57 7.48
CA VAL A 206 -10.85 -1.58 8.32
C VAL A 206 -9.50 -1.10 8.82
N ALA A 207 -9.16 -1.41 10.08
CA ALA A 207 -7.84 -1.14 10.65
C ALA A 207 -7.35 -2.36 11.45
N LEU A 208 -6.21 -2.92 11.04
CA LEU A 208 -5.61 -4.13 11.61
C LEU A 208 -4.38 -3.78 12.46
N SER A 209 -4.23 -4.43 13.62
CA SER A 209 -3.04 -4.28 14.47
C SER A 209 -1.80 -4.85 13.80
N GLY A 210 -0.62 -4.41 14.25
CA GLY A 210 0.67 -4.83 13.70
C GLY A 210 0.91 -6.34 13.81
N ASP A 211 0.40 -6.97 14.87
CA ASP A 211 0.46 -8.42 15.07
C ASP A 211 -0.66 -9.22 14.35
N GLY A 212 -1.56 -8.53 13.64
CA GLY A 212 -2.65 -9.13 12.89
C GLY A 212 -3.78 -9.74 13.73
N ASN A 213 -3.86 -9.41 15.03
CA ASN A 213 -4.81 -10.05 15.95
C ASN A 213 -5.96 -9.17 16.42
N THR A 214 -5.90 -7.85 16.26
CA THR A 214 -7.01 -6.93 16.58
C THR A 214 -7.43 -6.20 15.32
N LEU A 215 -8.71 -6.26 15.00
CA LEU A 215 -9.28 -5.67 13.80
C LEU A 215 -10.46 -4.79 14.18
N ALA A 216 -10.38 -3.49 13.88
CA ALA A 216 -11.51 -2.59 13.94
C ALA A 216 -12.19 -2.51 12.56
N VAL A 217 -13.52 -2.55 12.54
CA VAL A 217 -14.33 -2.53 11.32
C VAL A 217 -15.44 -1.52 11.46
N ALA A 218 -15.57 -0.60 10.51
CA ALA A 218 -16.65 0.37 10.46
C ALA A 218 -17.89 -0.18 9.75
N ALA A 219 -19.05 0.18 10.27
CA ALA A 219 -20.35 0.15 9.60
C ALA A 219 -20.94 1.57 9.69
N SER A 220 -20.41 2.48 8.86
CA SER A 220 -20.63 3.93 9.01
C SER A 220 -22.08 4.35 8.76
N LEU A 221 -22.92 3.47 8.21
CA LEU A 221 -24.34 3.71 7.94
C LEU A 221 -25.27 2.95 8.90
N GLU A 222 -24.74 2.33 9.96
CA GLU A 222 -25.56 1.63 10.96
C GLU A 222 -26.48 2.60 11.73
N ASP A 223 -27.72 2.16 11.97
CA ASP A 223 -28.83 3.04 12.37
C ASP A 223 -29.06 3.15 13.89
N SER A 224 -28.17 2.62 14.72
CA SER A 224 -28.46 2.51 16.14
C SER A 224 -28.28 3.80 16.91
N ALA A 225 -29.23 4.07 17.81
CA ALA A 225 -29.12 5.17 18.78
C ALA A 225 -28.36 4.76 20.06
N ALA A 226 -27.78 3.55 20.10
CA ALA A 226 -26.91 3.15 21.19
C ALA A 226 -25.73 4.12 21.36
N THR A 227 -25.34 4.40 22.60
CA THR A 227 -24.19 5.25 22.91
C THR A 227 -23.09 4.48 23.63
N GLY A 228 -21.86 4.96 23.48
CA GLY A 228 -20.69 4.41 24.15
C GLY A 228 -20.34 3.00 23.68
N ILE A 229 -20.16 2.07 24.62
CA ILE A 229 -19.56 0.75 24.36
C ILE A 229 -20.56 -0.35 24.73
N ASN A 230 -20.79 -1.26 23.79
CA ASN A 230 -21.68 -2.41 23.93
C ASN A 230 -23.12 -2.03 24.33
N GLY A 231 -23.63 -0.95 23.75
CA GLY A 231 -25.03 -0.54 23.87
C GLY A 231 -26.00 -1.47 23.12
N ASP A 232 -27.27 -1.07 23.08
CA ASP A 232 -28.33 -1.85 22.43
C ASP A 232 -28.28 -1.74 20.90
N GLN A 233 -27.59 -2.70 20.29
CA GLN A 233 -27.44 -2.85 18.84
C GLN A 233 -28.75 -3.08 18.07
N SER A 234 -29.87 -3.33 18.75
CA SER A 234 -31.17 -3.57 18.10
C SER A 234 -32.05 -2.32 18.03
N ASP A 235 -31.62 -1.24 18.68
CA ASP A 235 -32.21 0.08 18.47
C ASP A 235 -31.78 0.57 17.09
N ASN A 236 -32.72 0.95 16.21
CA ASN A 236 -32.47 1.53 14.87
C ASN A 236 -33.16 2.89 14.74
N SER A 237 -33.18 3.69 15.82
CA SER A 237 -33.87 4.99 15.85
C SER A 237 -33.02 6.19 15.44
N ALA A 238 -31.73 6.01 15.13
CA ALA A 238 -30.81 7.06 14.70
C ALA A 238 -30.18 6.73 13.32
N ASP A 239 -30.93 7.07 12.26
CA ASP A 239 -30.54 6.87 10.85
C ASP A 239 -29.07 7.26 10.61
N ARG A 240 -28.25 6.29 10.21
CA ARG A 240 -26.82 6.43 9.87
C ARG A 240 -25.99 7.13 10.95
N ALA A 241 -26.27 6.86 12.22
CA ALA A 241 -25.40 7.28 13.31
C ALA A 241 -24.02 6.61 13.22
N GLY A 242 -23.93 5.43 12.60
CA GLY A 242 -22.70 4.68 12.34
C GLY A 242 -22.17 3.93 13.56
N ALA A 243 -21.42 2.86 13.33
CA ALA A 243 -20.85 2.03 14.40
C ALA A 243 -19.47 1.47 14.04
N VAL A 244 -18.71 1.09 15.07
CA VAL A 244 -17.43 0.37 14.90
C VAL A 244 -17.45 -0.92 15.71
N TYR A 245 -17.00 -2.01 15.10
CA TYR A 245 -16.92 -3.33 15.71
C TYR A 245 -15.45 -3.72 15.85
N VAL A 246 -15.05 -4.17 17.02
CA VAL A 246 -13.69 -4.67 17.27
C VAL A 246 -13.73 -6.18 17.34
N PHE A 247 -12.90 -6.83 16.55
CA PHE A 247 -12.69 -8.27 16.56
C PHE A 247 -11.31 -8.62 17.10
N GLN A 248 -11.25 -9.65 17.93
CA GLN A 248 -10.02 -10.23 18.43
C GLN A 248 -9.82 -11.63 17.86
N ARG A 249 -8.61 -11.89 17.36
CA ARG A 249 -8.15 -13.20 16.94
C ARG A 249 -7.53 -13.95 18.10
N THR A 250 -7.90 -15.23 18.23
CA THR A 250 -7.22 -16.21 19.09
C THR A 250 -7.00 -17.50 18.29
N GLY A 251 -5.74 -17.81 17.97
CA GLY A 251 -5.42 -18.89 17.05
C GLY A 251 -5.91 -18.56 15.63
N THR A 252 -6.91 -19.29 15.15
CA THR A 252 -7.55 -19.07 13.83
C THR A 252 -8.97 -18.52 13.95
N THR A 253 -9.46 -18.28 15.17
CA THR A 253 -10.83 -17.83 15.42
C THR A 253 -10.84 -16.33 15.67
N TRP A 254 -11.74 -15.63 15.00
CA TRP A 254 -12.07 -14.24 15.24
C TRP A 254 -13.38 -14.15 16.01
N ALA A 255 -13.41 -13.34 17.05
CA ALA A 255 -14.62 -13.07 17.83
C ALA A 255 -14.79 -11.56 18.00
N GLN A 256 -16.02 -11.08 17.85
CA GLN A 256 -16.34 -9.70 18.20
C GLN A 256 -16.15 -9.50 19.71
N GLU A 257 -15.31 -8.54 20.06
CA GLU A 257 -14.97 -8.17 21.42
C GLU A 257 -15.75 -6.93 21.87
N ALA A 258 -15.98 -5.97 20.96
CA ALA A 258 -16.69 -4.74 21.27
C ALA A 258 -17.53 -4.22 20.09
N TYR A 259 -18.57 -3.48 20.46
CA TYR A 259 -19.35 -2.59 19.60
C TYR A 259 -19.22 -1.17 20.17
N LEU A 260 -18.81 -0.23 19.34
CA LEU A 260 -18.44 1.13 19.73
C LEU A 260 -19.33 2.13 19.00
N LYS A 261 -19.77 3.14 19.74
CA LYS A 261 -20.57 4.28 19.31
C LYS A 261 -20.01 5.56 19.92
N SER A 262 -20.36 6.71 19.35
CA SER A 262 -20.13 8.00 20.02
C SER A 262 -20.85 8.06 21.37
N ALA A 263 -20.44 8.99 22.25
CA ALA A 263 -21.11 9.18 23.54
C ALA A 263 -22.48 9.87 23.40
N ASP A 264 -22.72 10.43 22.23
CA ASP A 264 -23.68 11.45 21.81
C ASP A 264 -24.14 11.10 20.39
N SER A 265 -24.54 9.84 20.18
CA SER A 265 -24.92 9.34 18.86
C SER A 265 -26.13 10.07 18.30
N ASP A 266 -25.89 10.93 17.31
CA ASP A 266 -26.92 11.63 16.57
C ASP A 266 -27.09 11.04 15.16
N PRO A 267 -28.29 11.17 14.56
CA PRO A 267 -28.54 10.71 13.21
C PRO A 267 -27.62 11.44 12.21
N LEU A 268 -27.13 10.70 11.22
CA LEU A 268 -26.28 11.17 10.11
C LEU A 268 -24.84 11.57 10.49
N ASP A 269 -24.39 11.34 11.72
CA ASP A 269 -23.03 11.62 12.17
C ASP A 269 -21.95 10.75 11.48
N LEU A 270 -22.33 9.56 11.00
CA LEU A 270 -21.45 8.60 10.32
C LEU A 270 -20.26 8.14 11.20
N PHE A 271 -20.50 7.78 12.46
CA PHE A 271 -19.45 7.26 13.34
C PHE A 271 -18.74 6.05 12.71
N GLY A 272 -17.41 6.11 12.63
CA GLY A 272 -16.64 5.14 11.87
C GLY A 272 -16.46 5.54 10.40
N PHE A 273 -16.48 6.83 10.09
CA PHE A 273 -16.17 7.30 8.73
C PHE A 273 -14.75 6.90 8.33
N ASP A 274 -13.79 7.08 9.25
CA ASP A 274 -12.43 6.55 9.13
C ASP A 274 -11.90 5.98 10.45
N LEU A 275 -10.88 5.13 10.37
CA LEU A 275 -10.33 4.38 11.50
C LEU A 275 -8.80 4.40 11.49
N ALA A 276 -8.19 4.65 12.65
CA ALA A 276 -6.77 4.42 12.88
C ALA A 276 -6.56 3.59 14.15
N LEU A 277 -5.82 2.49 14.04
CA LEU A 277 -5.52 1.57 15.15
C LEU A 277 -4.02 1.54 15.40
N SER A 278 -3.59 1.67 16.66
CA SER A 278 -2.18 1.57 17.03
C SER A 278 -1.63 0.16 16.79
N TYR A 279 -0.30 0.07 16.68
CA TYR A 279 0.39 -1.18 16.37
C TYR A 279 0.03 -2.34 17.30
N ASN A 280 -0.06 -2.06 18.60
CA ASN A 280 -0.40 -3.04 19.63
C ASN A 280 -1.92 -3.34 19.72
N GLY A 281 -2.76 -2.70 18.89
CA GLY A 281 -4.21 -2.90 18.91
C GLY A 281 -4.89 -2.31 20.14
N GLU A 282 -4.23 -1.42 20.89
CA GLU A 282 -4.77 -0.88 22.14
C GLU A 282 -5.47 0.46 21.96
N ILE A 283 -5.08 1.29 20.98
CA ILE A 283 -5.60 2.65 20.81
C ILE A 283 -6.27 2.75 19.45
N LEU A 284 -7.57 3.05 19.46
CA LEU A 284 -8.38 3.21 18.27
C LEU A 284 -8.90 4.65 18.21
N ALA A 285 -8.55 5.37 17.17
CA ALA A 285 -9.18 6.64 16.81
C ALA A 285 -10.27 6.38 15.77
N VAL A 286 -11.44 6.99 15.98
CA VAL A 286 -12.62 6.85 15.13
C VAL A 286 -13.06 8.23 14.66
N GLY A 287 -13.13 8.41 13.34
CA GLY A 287 -13.56 9.63 12.68
C GLY A 287 -15.08 9.71 12.58
N VAL A 288 -15.61 10.91 12.78
CA VAL A 288 -17.04 11.22 12.71
C VAL A 288 -17.16 12.55 11.97
N GLU A 289 -17.07 12.51 10.64
CA GLU A 289 -16.90 13.74 9.85
C GLU A 289 -18.12 14.67 9.89
N ARG A 290 -19.31 14.12 10.16
CA ARG A 290 -20.60 14.85 10.14
C ARG A 290 -21.13 15.22 11.52
N GLU A 291 -20.30 15.09 12.56
CA GLU A 291 -20.65 15.50 13.91
C GLU A 291 -20.83 17.03 13.98
N ASP A 292 -21.91 17.51 14.60
CA ASP A 292 -22.38 18.89 14.49
C ASP A 292 -21.95 19.83 15.64
N SER A 293 -21.32 19.30 16.69
CA SER A 293 -21.00 20.08 17.88
C SER A 293 -19.98 21.18 17.62
N ASN A 294 -20.26 22.37 18.15
CA ASN A 294 -19.34 23.50 18.16
C ASN A 294 -18.25 23.42 19.25
N ALA A 295 -18.09 22.27 19.90
CA ALA A 295 -17.04 22.05 20.87
C ALA A 295 -15.64 22.36 20.30
N THR A 296 -14.73 22.75 21.18
CA THR A 296 -13.32 23.01 20.84
C THR A 296 -12.40 22.25 21.77
N GLY A 297 -11.22 21.92 21.27
CA GLY A 297 -10.20 21.21 22.03
C GLY A 297 -10.61 19.80 22.44
N ILE A 298 -10.20 19.38 23.63
CA ILE A 298 -10.32 17.99 24.09
C ILE A 298 -11.39 17.88 25.16
N ASN A 299 -12.29 16.91 25.01
CA ASN A 299 -13.38 16.60 25.92
C ASN A 299 -14.33 17.79 26.18
N GLY A 300 -14.62 18.55 25.12
CA GLY A 300 -15.66 19.58 25.14
C GLY A 300 -17.08 19.00 25.25
N ASP A 301 -18.06 19.89 25.32
CA ASP A 301 -19.48 19.51 25.33
C ASP A 301 -19.94 19.10 23.93
N ALA A 302 -20.06 17.79 23.71
CA ALA A 302 -20.44 17.23 22.42
C ALA A 302 -21.94 17.42 22.07
N THR A 303 -22.74 18.07 22.93
CA THR A 303 -24.20 18.18 22.70
C THR A 303 -24.65 19.47 22.00
N ASN A 304 -23.70 20.37 21.66
CA ASN A 304 -24.01 21.69 21.13
C ASN A 304 -23.91 21.77 19.60
N ASN A 305 -24.95 21.31 18.91
CA ASN A 305 -24.98 21.10 17.46
C ASN A 305 -25.21 22.39 16.62
N ASP A 306 -24.69 23.52 17.08
CA ASP A 306 -24.80 24.82 16.39
C ASP A 306 -23.81 24.96 15.21
N LEU A 307 -22.91 24.00 14.98
CA LEU A 307 -21.88 24.05 13.93
C LEU A 307 -21.89 22.79 13.06
N THR A 308 -22.85 22.76 12.13
CA THR A 308 -23.11 21.63 11.23
C THR A 308 -21.86 21.11 10.51
N ASP A 309 -21.72 19.78 10.45
CA ASP A 309 -20.66 19.04 9.76
C ASP A 309 -19.25 19.54 10.17
N SER A 310 -19.06 19.91 11.44
CA SER A 310 -17.75 20.35 11.94
C SER A 310 -16.80 19.18 12.21
N GLY A 311 -17.37 18.00 12.46
CA GLY A 311 -16.68 16.73 12.58
C GLY A 311 -15.90 16.54 13.88
N ALA A 312 -15.63 15.30 14.27
CA ALA A 312 -14.95 14.95 15.51
C ALA A 312 -14.10 13.68 15.39
N VAL A 313 -13.25 13.46 16.40
CA VAL A 313 -12.56 12.18 16.59
C VAL A 313 -12.80 11.66 18.00
N TYR A 314 -13.20 10.39 18.09
CA TYR A 314 -13.34 9.66 19.34
C TYR A 314 -12.16 8.70 19.50
N VAL A 315 -11.48 8.76 20.65
CA VAL A 315 -10.36 7.85 20.95
C VAL A 315 -10.79 6.86 22.00
N PHE A 316 -10.65 5.59 21.68
CA PHE A 316 -10.87 4.47 22.58
C PHE A 316 -9.54 3.80 22.92
N ALA A 317 -9.41 3.36 24.16
CA ALA A 317 -8.29 2.55 24.59
C ALA A 317 -8.76 1.23 25.19
N ARG A 318 -7.99 0.19 24.90
CA ARG A 318 -8.16 -1.15 25.39
C ARG A 318 -7.12 -1.44 26.46
N ASP A 319 -7.59 -1.90 27.61
CA ASP A 319 -6.75 -2.48 28.65
C ASP A 319 -7.33 -3.83 29.04
N SER A 320 -6.51 -4.88 28.96
CA SER A 320 -6.88 -6.22 29.42
C SER A 320 -8.20 -6.75 28.83
N GLY A 321 -8.47 -6.43 27.57
CA GLY A 321 -9.69 -6.81 26.84
C GLY A 321 -10.92 -5.92 27.11
N VAL A 322 -10.75 -4.81 27.83
CA VAL A 322 -11.82 -3.85 28.13
C VAL A 322 -11.55 -2.55 27.39
N TRP A 323 -12.47 -2.16 26.52
CA TRP A 323 -12.45 -0.88 25.83
C TRP A 323 -13.05 0.22 26.71
N THR A 324 -12.46 1.42 26.64
CA THR A 324 -12.95 2.65 27.28
C THR A 324 -12.77 3.82 26.32
N GLN A 325 -13.71 4.75 26.28
CA GLN A 325 -13.51 6.02 25.58
C GLN A 325 -12.58 6.89 26.43
N GLN A 326 -11.44 7.29 25.86
CA GLN A 326 -10.45 8.15 26.51
C GLN A 326 -10.56 9.62 26.13
N ALA A 327 -10.98 9.91 24.89
CA ALA A 327 -11.09 11.29 24.45
C ALA A 327 -12.20 11.48 23.41
N TYR A 328 -12.75 12.69 23.42
CA TYR A 328 -13.44 13.33 22.32
C TYR A 328 -12.57 14.52 21.88
N ILE A 329 -12.20 14.57 20.60
CA ILE A 329 -11.20 15.50 20.07
C ILE A 329 -11.86 16.39 19.02
N LYS A 330 -11.68 17.69 19.22
CA LYS A 330 -11.97 18.78 18.28
C LYS A 330 -10.71 19.64 18.09
N PRO A 331 -10.60 20.37 16.98
CA PRO A 331 -9.56 21.39 16.84
C PRO A 331 -9.71 22.49 17.91
N ALA A 332 -8.60 23.19 18.20
CA ALA A 332 -8.62 24.33 19.12
C ALA A 332 -9.51 25.48 18.62
N GLU A 333 -9.71 25.57 17.31
CA GLU A 333 -10.64 26.48 16.66
C GLU A 333 -11.61 25.66 15.79
N ALA A 334 -12.89 25.64 16.16
CA ALA A 334 -13.90 24.88 15.43
C ALA A 334 -14.23 25.55 14.09
N GLN A 335 -14.37 24.73 13.04
CA GLN A 335 -14.70 25.11 11.67
C GLN A 335 -15.67 24.09 11.07
N GLN A 336 -16.42 24.51 10.03
CA GLN A 336 -17.23 23.60 9.20
C GLN A 336 -16.35 22.97 8.14
N GLY A 337 -15.46 22.06 8.53
CA GLY A 337 -14.46 21.50 7.63
C GLY A 337 -14.28 19.99 7.70
N LEU A 338 -15.27 19.28 8.23
CA LEU A 338 -15.30 17.81 8.24
C LEU A 338 -14.08 17.22 8.96
N PHE A 339 -13.75 17.78 10.13
CA PHE A 339 -12.66 17.29 10.95
C PHE A 339 -12.89 15.81 11.31
N GLY A 340 -11.87 14.97 11.15
CA GLY A 340 -12.02 13.53 11.37
C GLY A 340 -12.34 12.73 10.12
N HIS A 341 -12.32 13.37 8.94
CA HIS A 341 -12.48 12.70 7.65
C HIS A 341 -11.39 11.64 7.39
N ALA A 342 -10.13 11.95 7.70
CA ALA A 342 -9.00 11.04 7.54
C ALA A 342 -8.13 11.01 8.79
N LEU A 343 -7.71 9.82 9.21
CA LEU A 343 -6.98 9.56 10.44
C LEU A 343 -5.71 8.74 10.19
N ALA A 344 -4.65 9.09 10.90
CA ALA A 344 -3.47 8.23 11.00
C ALA A 344 -2.91 8.27 12.42
N LEU A 345 -2.60 7.09 12.97
CA LEU A 345 -1.87 6.94 14.23
C LEU A 345 -0.44 6.47 13.95
N ASP A 346 0.52 6.96 14.72
CA ASP A 346 1.82 6.30 14.80
C ASP A 346 1.71 4.94 15.51
N LYS A 347 2.76 4.12 15.45
CA LYS A 347 2.72 2.76 16.03
C LYS A 347 2.41 2.77 17.53
N THR A 348 2.87 3.80 18.23
CA THR A 348 2.67 3.93 19.68
C THR A 348 1.26 4.35 20.07
N GLY A 349 0.48 4.90 19.14
CA GLY A 349 -0.80 5.53 19.43
C GLY A 349 -0.65 6.87 20.17
N GLU A 350 0.51 7.52 20.07
CA GLU A 350 0.82 8.79 20.74
C GLU A 350 0.74 10.00 19.81
N THR A 351 0.91 9.80 18.50
CA THR A 351 0.67 10.83 17.47
C THR A 351 -0.57 10.46 16.69
N LEU A 352 -1.50 11.40 16.59
CA LEU A 352 -2.67 11.31 15.72
C LEU A 352 -2.64 12.47 14.73
N ALA A 353 -2.64 12.17 13.43
CA ALA A 353 -2.92 13.14 12.38
C ALA A 353 -4.41 13.05 12.00
N VAL A 354 -5.05 14.20 11.83
CA VAL A 354 -6.47 14.31 11.48
C VAL A 354 -6.66 15.29 10.33
N GLY A 355 -7.29 14.83 9.26
CA GLY A 355 -7.69 15.65 8.12
C GLY A 355 -9.00 16.40 8.38
N GLY A 356 -9.05 17.66 7.94
CA GLY A 356 -10.25 18.47 7.80
C GLY A 356 -10.21 19.13 6.42
N TYR A 357 -10.55 18.39 5.38
CA TYR A 357 -10.25 18.78 3.99
C TYR A 357 -11.07 20.00 3.52
N SER A 358 -12.20 20.29 4.14
CA SER A 358 -13.07 21.41 3.78
C SER A 358 -12.83 22.67 4.64
N ASP A 359 -11.86 22.61 5.56
CA ASP A 359 -11.44 23.78 6.33
C ASP A 359 -10.91 24.91 5.43
N PHE A 360 -11.09 26.15 5.88
CA PHE A 360 -10.44 27.28 5.24
C PHE A 360 -9.04 27.50 5.78
N VAL A 361 -8.18 28.09 4.96
CA VAL A 361 -6.89 28.64 5.40
C VAL A 361 -7.01 30.16 5.50
N ARG A 362 -6.55 30.75 6.61
CA ARG A 362 -6.45 32.21 6.78
C ARG A 362 -5.07 32.68 6.35
N THR A 363 -5.00 33.56 5.36
CA THR A 363 -3.75 34.17 4.95
C THR A 363 -3.24 35.18 5.98
N SER A 364 -1.97 35.57 5.88
CA SER A 364 -1.41 36.64 6.72
C SER A 364 -2.09 38.01 6.52
N ALA A 365 -2.77 38.21 5.39
CA ALA A 365 -3.58 39.39 5.12
C ALA A 365 -5.00 39.30 5.73
N GLY A 366 -5.41 38.13 6.24
CA GLY A 366 -6.72 37.85 6.80
C GLY A 366 -7.76 37.34 5.81
N ASP A 367 -7.37 37.11 4.55
CA ASP A 367 -8.23 36.52 3.52
C ASP A 367 -8.47 35.03 3.80
N LEU A 368 -9.62 34.52 3.37
CA LEU A 368 -9.97 33.10 3.47
C LEU A 368 -9.76 32.41 2.14
N ILE A 369 -9.05 31.29 2.16
CA ILE A 369 -8.98 30.33 1.05
C ILE A 369 -9.91 29.18 1.45
N LEU A 370 -11.05 29.09 0.79
CA LEU A 370 -12.15 28.22 1.21
C LEU A 370 -11.90 26.78 0.75
N ALA A 371 -12.18 25.81 1.62
CA ALA A 371 -11.93 24.39 1.34
C ALA A 371 -10.51 24.10 0.83
N ALA A 372 -9.53 24.89 1.28
CA ALA A 372 -8.12 24.61 1.03
C ALA A 372 -7.67 23.35 1.80
N GLY A 373 -8.31 23.10 2.94
CA GLY A 373 -8.08 21.94 3.79
C GLY A 373 -6.89 22.10 4.74
N GLN A 374 -6.92 21.35 5.84
CA GLN A 374 -5.92 21.39 6.89
C GLN A 374 -5.68 20.00 7.49
N VAL A 375 -4.49 19.78 8.07
CA VAL A 375 -4.17 18.60 8.88
C VAL A 375 -3.78 19.03 10.29
N TYR A 376 -4.43 18.45 11.28
CA TYR A 376 -4.18 18.67 12.69
C TYR A 376 -3.35 17.53 13.25
N VAL A 377 -2.32 17.85 14.03
CA VAL A 377 -1.51 16.82 14.72
C VAL A 377 -1.74 16.92 16.21
N PHE A 378 -2.28 15.86 16.80
CA PHE A 378 -2.46 15.71 18.22
C PHE A 378 -1.39 14.79 18.81
N ARG A 379 -0.91 15.15 20.00
CA ARG A 379 0.02 14.35 20.78
C ARG A 379 -0.62 13.92 22.08
N ARG A 380 -0.39 12.67 22.45
CA ARG A 380 -0.83 12.06 23.69
C ARG A 380 0.35 11.90 24.66
N ASP A 381 0.09 12.22 25.92
CA ASP A 381 0.95 11.88 27.06
C ASP A 381 0.09 11.15 28.11
N GLY A 382 0.34 9.85 28.29
CA GLY A 382 -0.49 8.99 29.12
C GLY A 382 -1.91 8.83 28.58
N VAL A 383 -2.86 9.61 29.08
CA VAL A 383 -4.26 9.66 28.60
C VAL A 383 -4.68 11.07 28.17
N THR A 384 -3.77 12.04 28.27
CA THR A 384 -4.04 13.44 27.93
C THR A 384 -3.64 13.70 26.49
N TRP A 385 -4.60 14.16 25.70
CA TRP A 385 -4.38 14.62 24.34
C TRP A 385 -4.20 16.13 24.30
N SER A 386 -3.43 16.62 23.34
CA SER A 386 -3.27 18.04 23.04
C SER A 386 -2.99 18.26 21.57
N GLN A 387 -3.54 19.33 20.98
CA GLN A 387 -3.16 19.73 19.62
C GLN A 387 -1.74 20.28 19.65
N SER A 388 -0.85 19.65 18.89
CA SER A 388 0.58 19.98 18.83
C SER A 388 0.96 20.77 17.58
N ALA A 389 0.22 20.59 16.47
CA ALA A 389 0.44 21.35 15.24
C ALA A 389 -0.86 21.50 14.44
N LEU A 390 -0.84 22.48 13.54
CA LEU A 390 -1.79 22.70 12.45
C LEU A 390 -0.95 22.87 11.18
N ILE A 391 -1.24 22.07 10.17
CA ILE A 391 -0.46 21.95 8.94
C ILE A 391 -1.35 22.33 7.76
N THR A 392 -0.80 23.12 6.84
CA THR A 392 -1.44 23.53 5.59
C THR A 392 -0.48 23.21 4.43
N ALA A 393 -1.02 23.06 3.22
CA ALA A 393 -0.20 23.04 2.01
C ALA A 393 0.66 24.31 1.89
N SER A 394 1.78 24.23 1.17
CA SER A 394 2.66 25.39 0.89
C SER A 394 2.06 26.43 -0.06
N ASN A 395 1.07 26.01 -0.84
CA ASN A 395 0.45 26.69 -1.97
C ASN A 395 -1.07 26.45 -1.92
N PRO A 396 -1.75 26.78 -0.82
CA PRO A 396 -3.18 26.50 -0.70
C PRO A 396 -3.97 27.33 -1.72
N ASP A 397 -4.87 26.70 -2.45
CA ASP A 397 -5.92 27.34 -3.24
C ASP A 397 -7.31 26.81 -2.84
N ASN A 398 -8.35 27.41 -3.41
CA ASN A 398 -9.72 27.10 -3.08
C ASN A 398 -10.08 25.71 -3.59
N SER A 399 -10.65 24.90 -2.70
CA SER A 399 -11.11 23.54 -3.01
C SER A 399 -10.00 22.53 -3.35
N ASP A 400 -8.74 22.78 -3.00
CA ASP A 400 -7.66 21.79 -3.16
C ASP A 400 -7.84 20.54 -2.27
N TRP A 401 -8.61 20.68 -1.18
CA TRP A 401 -8.97 19.61 -0.25
C TRP A 401 -7.76 18.94 0.42
N PHE A 402 -6.77 19.74 0.84
CA PHE A 402 -5.62 19.24 1.59
C PHE A 402 -6.04 18.55 2.89
N GLY A 403 -5.50 17.36 3.14
CA GLY A 403 -5.90 16.52 4.28
C GLY A 403 -7.06 15.58 3.96
N TRP A 404 -7.44 15.42 2.68
CA TRP A 404 -8.36 14.38 2.23
C TRP A 404 -7.90 12.98 2.65
N SER A 405 -6.60 12.71 2.54
CA SER A 405 -5.97 11.48 3.00
C SER A 405 -4.75 11.83 3.83
N VAL A 406 -4.44 11.04 4.86
CA VAL A 406 -3.27 11.24 5.73
C VAL A 406 -2.61 9.90 6.07
N ALA A 407 -1.28 9.89 6.19
CA ALA A 407 -0.51 8.75 6.68
C ALA A 407 0.66 9.20 7.55
N LEU A 408 0.98 8.44 8.59
CA LEU A 408 2.14 8.65 9.47
C LEU A 408 3.13 7.49 9.38
N SER A 409 4.43 7.79 9.48
CA SER A 409 5.45 6.77 9.75
C SER A 409 5.26 6.17 11.14
N GLY A 410 5.89 5.01 11.38
CA GLY A 410 5.71 4.27 12.62
C GLY A 410 6.20 5.01 13.87
N ASP A 411 7.18 5.89 13.73
CA ASP A 411 7.67 6.78 14.79
C ASP A 411 6.90 8.13 14.88
N GLY A 412 5.95 8.36 13.97
CA GLY A 412 5.19 9.61 13.88
C GLY A 412 6.01 10.83 13.44
N ALA A 413 7.19 10.63 12.84
CA ALA A 413 8.07 11.71 12.42
C ALA A 413 7.91 12.13 10.95
N THR A 414 7.29 11.29 10.11
CA THR A 414 6.96 11.60 8.71
C THR A 414 5.44 11.57 8.53
N LEU A 415 4.89 12.60 7.90
CA LEU A 415 3.47 12.75 7.58
C LEU A 415 3.33 12.94 6.07
N ALA A 416 2.45 12.17 5.43
CA ALA A 416 1.99 12.43 4.08
C ALA A 416 0.52 12.89 4.13
N ALA A 417 0.16 13.89 3.32
CA ALA A 417 -1.20 14.41 3.22
C ALA A 417 -1.57 14.67 1.76
N GLY A 418 -2.71 14.13 1.33
CA GLY A 418 -3.27 14.32 -0.01
C GLY A 418 -4.12 15.59 -0.13
N ALA A 419 -4.02 16.26 -1.28
CA ALA A 419 -4.88 17.34 -1.74
C ALA A 419 -5.41 16.95 -3.12
N ILE A 420 -6.53 16.23 -3.13
CA ILE A 420 -6.97 15.47 -4.31
C ILE A 420 -7.41 16.36 -5.48
N PHE A 421 -7.69 17.63 -5.21
CA PHE A 421 -8.12 18.60 -6.21
C PHE A 421 -7.11 19.73 -6.41
N GLU A 422 -5.88 19.53 -5.97
CA GLU A 422 -4.81 20.47 -6.32
C GLU A 422 -4.55 20.43 -7.83
N ASP A 423 -4.56 21.61 -8.44
CA ASP A 423 -4.35 21.78 -9.86
C ASP A 423 -2.86 21.96 -10.14
N SER A 424 -2.25 21.22 -11.10
CA SER A 424 -0.92 21.51 -11.65
C SER A 424 -0.51 20.52 -12.75
N THR A 425 0.23 20.98 -13.77
CA THR A 425 0.89 20.09 -14.75
C THR A 425 2.26 19.58 -14.28
N ALA A 426 2.68 19.91 -13.05
CA ALA A 426 3.89 19.38 -12.46
C ALA A 426 3.87 17.85 -12.43
N THR A 427 5.02 17.22 -12.69
CA THR A 427 5.19 15.76 -12.62
C THR A 427 6.28 15.39 -11.63
N GLY A 428 6.13 14.23 -10.99
CA GLY A 428 7.11 13.70 -10.04
C GLY A 428 7.24 14.56 -8.78
N VAL A 429 8.46 14.81 -8.32
CA VAL A 429 8.73 15.46 -7.03
C VAL A 429 9.32 16.85 -7.22
N GLY A 430 8.76 17.86 -6.55
CA GLY A 430 9.30 19.21 -6.47
C GLY A 430 9.04 20.09 -7.71
N GLY A 431 7.96 19.83 -8.44
CA GLY A 431 7.48 20.71 -9.52
C GLY A 431 6.89 22.03 -9.02
N ASP A 432 6.33 22.83 -9.93
CA ASP A 432 5.70 24.12 -9.61
C ASP A 432 4.26 23.93 -9.13
N GLY A 433 4.03 24.00 -7.82
CA GLY A 433 2.70 23.96 -7.22
C GLY A 433 1.89 25.27 -7.35
N ASN A 434 2.39 26.30 -8.04
CA ASN A 434 1.58 27.49 -8.34
C ASN A 434 1.01 27.47 -9.76
N ASP A 435 1.31 26.41 -10.52
CA ASP A 435 0.69 26.17 -11.81
C ASP A 435 -0.68 25.53 -11.57
N ASN A 436 -1.75 26.09 -12.14
CA ASN A 436 -3.12 25.55 -12.02
C ASN A 436 -3.67 25.12 -13.40
N SER A 437 -2.81 24.65 -14.31
CA SER A 437 -3.21 24.38 -15.71
C SER A 437 -3.74 22.97 -15.99
N ALA A 438 -3.64 22.02 -15.05
CA ALA A 438 -4.30 20.71 -15.10
C ALA A 438 -5.23 20.56 -13.89
N PRO A 439 -6.54 20.86 -14.06
CA PRO A 439 -7.49 20.88 -12.95
C PRO A 439 -7.68 19.51 -12.31
N ASN A 440 -7.89 19.45 -11.00
CA ASN A 440 -8.16 18.25 -10.21
C ASN A 440 -7.13 17.12 -10.41
N SER A 441 -5.90 17.45 -10.80
CA SER A 441 -4.85 16.47 -11.04
C SER A 441 -4.30 15.87 -9.75
N GLY A 442 -4.48 16.59 -8.63
CA GLY A 442 -4.22 16.14 -7.27
C GLY A 442 -2.75 16.13 -6.88
N ALA A 443 -2.44 16.26 -5.60
CA ALA A 443 -1.08 16.27 -5.07
C ALA A 443 -0.95 15.57 -3.72
N VAL A 444 0.27 15.18 -3.37
CA VAL A 444 0.63 14.77 -2.01
C VAL A 444 1.77 15.62 -1.49
N TYR A 445 1.67 16.02 -0.23
CA TYR A 445 2.68 16.77 0.48
C TYR A 445 3.27 15.90 1.59
N VAL A 446 4.60 15.86 1.66
CA VAL A 446 5.31 15.11 2.69
C VAL A 446 5.97 16.09 3.65
N PHE A 447 5.78 15.89 4.95
CA PHE A 447 6.32 16.70 6.02
C PHE A 447 7.17 15.84 6.96
N SER A 448 8.23 16.42 7.52
CA SER A 448 8.98 15.83 8.62
C SER A 448 8.92 16.67 9.88
N ARG A 449 8.79 15.97 10.99
CA ARG A 449 8.83 16.54 12.32
C ARG A 449 10.28 16.79 12.73
N GLN A 450 10.59 18.02 13.12
CA GLN A 450 11.89 18.45 13.59
C GLN A 450 12.04 18.19 15.10
N ASP A 451 13.27 18.28 15.62
CA ASP A 451 13.59 18.06 17.04
C ASP A 451 12.84 19.02 17.98
N ASP A 452 12.48 20.22 17.52
CA ASP A 452 11.71 21.21 18.29
C ASP A 452 10.19 20.97 18.24
N GLY A 453 9.76 19.91 17.54
CA GLY A 453 8.37 19.52 17.36
C GLY A 453 7.66 20.21 16.19
N THR A 454 8.32 21.12 15.47
CA THR A 454 7.75 21.75 14.27
C THR A 454 7.70 20.77 13.10
N TRP A 455 6.76 20.98 12.18
CA TRP A 455 6.65 20.20 10.94
C TRP A 455 7.14 21.04 9.76
N VAL A 456 7.99 20.45 8.93
CA VAL A 456 8.57 21.11 7.74
C VAL A 456 8.22 20.27 6.52
N GLN A 457 7.68 20.92 5.48
CA GLN A 457 7.44 20.27 4.20
C GLN A 457 8.77 19.89 3.53
N GLU A 458 8.91 18.63 3.17
CA GLU A 458 10.06 18.06 2.48
C GLU A 458 9.82 17.88 0.99
N ALA A 459 8.58 17.55 0.61
CA ALA A 459 8.23 17.25 -0.78
C ALA A 459 6.82 17.71 -1.13
N TYR A 460 6.68 18.12 -2.38
CA TYR A 460 5.44 18.21 -3.15
C TYR A 460 5.52 17.14 -4.23
N VAL A 461 4.53 16.26 -4.28
CA VAL A 461 4.56 15.01 -5.05
C VAL A 461 3.35 14.96 -5.98
N LYS A 462 3.62 14.68 -7.25
CA LYS A 462 2.66 14.50 -8.34
C LYS A 462 2.90 13.17 -9.04
N ALA A 463 1.89 12.68 -9.75
CA ALA A 463 2.05 11.54 -10.66
C ALA A 463 3.14 11.83 -11.72
N SER A 464 3.82 10.81 -12.23
CA SER A 464 4.77 10.96 -13.35
C SER A 464 4.09 11.31 -14.68
N ASN A 465 2.82 10.97 -14.81
CA ASN A 465 1.92 11.19 -15.94
C ASN A 465 0.70 11.98 -15.48
N THR A 466 0.93 13.12 -14.84
CA THR A 466 -0.13 13.98 -14.31
C THR A 466 -1.07 14.44 -15.41
N ASP A 467 -2.34 14.01 -15.35
CA ASP A 467 -3.43 14.51 -16.18
C ASP A 467 -4.53 15.14 -15.33
N ALA A 468 -5.41 15.91 -15.99
CA ALA A 468 -6.54 16.56 -15.33
C ALA A 468 -7.58 15.52 -14.88
N ASP A 469 -8.22 15.77 -13.75
CA ASP A 469 -9.25 14.90 -13.16
C ASP A 469 -8.78 13.51 -12.70
N ASP A 470 -7.46 13.23 -12.66
CA ASP A 470 -6.91 11.97 -12.15
C ASP A 470 -7.07 11.81 -10.63
N GLU A 471 -7.13 12.92 -9.89
CA GLU A 471 -7.30 12.99 -8.43
C GLU A 471 -6.17 12.33 -7.61
N PHE A 472 -4.90 12.57 -8.00
CA PHE A 472 -3.74 12.00 -7.31
C PHE A 472 -3.69 12.39 -5.82
N GLY A 473 -3.39 11.42 -4.95
CA GLY A 473 -3.41 11.64 -3.49
C GLY A 473 -4.71 11.18 -2.82
N ARG A 474 -5.60 10.51 -3.55
CA ARG A 474 -6.88 10.00 -3.01
C ARG A 474 -6.70 8.98 -1.89
N SER A 475 -5.66 8.18 -1.96
CA SER A 475 -5.21 7.31 -0.87
C SER A 475 -3.70 7.46 -0.70
N VAL A 476 -3.23 7.45 0.55
CA VAL A 476 -1.80 7.50 0.88
C VAL A 476 -1.46 6.47 1.95
N ALA A 477 -0.28 5.86 1.84
CA ALA A 477 0.26 4.97 2.86
C ALA A 477 1.77 5.16 3.00
N LEU A 478 2.28 5.05 4.22
CA LEU A 478 3.70 5.09 4.54
C LEU A 478 4.14 3.76 5.17
N ASP A 479 5.37 3.32 4.88
CA ASP A 479 6.00 2.23 5.63
C ASP A 479 6.44 2.71 7.03
N THR A 480 6.85 1.76 7.88
CA THR A 480 7.24 2.06 9.28
C THR A 480 8.32 3.12 9.37
N ASP A 481 9.32 3.03 8.50
CA ASP A 481 10.49 3.90 8.55
C ASP A 481 10.21 5.25 7.84
N GLY A 482 9.02 5.43 7.26
CA GLY A 482 8.62 6.66 6.55
C GLY A 482 9.42 6.90 5.27
N ASN A 483 10.00 5.87 4.68
CA ASN A 483 10.87 5.97 3.51
C ASN A 483 10.21 5.43 2.23
N THR A 484 9.13 4.66 2.32
CA THR A 484 8.28 4.31 1.18
C THR A 484 6.93 5.00 1.34
N LEU A 485 6.56 5.79 0.34
CA LEU A 485 5.25 6.40 0.20
C LEU A 485 4.53 5.73 -0.97
N VAL A 486 3.28 5.33 -0.75
CA VAL A 486 2.40 4.82 -1.78
C VAL A 486 1.25 5.80 -1.94
N VAL A 487 0.92 6.15 -3.18
CA VAL A 487 -0.15 7.08 -3.51
C VAL A 487 -1.08 6.44 -4.54
N GLY A 488 -2.37 6.37 -4.24
CA GLY A 488 -3.40 5.86 -5.14
C GLY A 488 -4.21 6.98 -5.80
N THR A 489 -4.72 6.66 -6.99
CA THR A 489 -5.50 7.57 -7.84
C THR A 489 -6.47 6.72 -8.65
N SER A 490 -7.72 6.64 -8.23
CA SER A 490 -8.70 5.72 -8.85
C SER A 490 -9.22 6.20 -10.19
N SER A 491 -9.00 7.47 -10.50
CA SER A 491 -9.56 8.17 -11.65
C SER A 491 -8.52 8.33 -12.77
N GLU A 492 -7.30 7.82 -12.59
CA GLU A 492 -6.33 7.77 -13.67
C GLU A 492 -6.77 6.76 -14.73
N ASP A 493 -6.63 7.19 -15.98
CA ASP A 493 -7.04 6.42 -17.13
C ASP A 493 -5.90 5.51 -17.61
N GLY A 494 -6.23 4.38 -18.22
CA GLY A 494 -5.27 3.59 -19.01
C GLY A 494 -5.31 2.09 -18.80
N ALA A 495 -5.09 1.35 -19.88
CA ALA A 495 -5.07 -0.11 -19.89
C ALA A 495 -3.65 -0.70 -19.70
N ALA A 496 -2.69 0.11 -19.24
CA ALA A 496 -1.33 -0.30 -18.99
C ALA A 496 -1.27 -1.46 -17.96
N SER A 497 -0.82 -2.64 -18.39
CA SER A 497 -0.83 -3.84 -17.54
C SER A 497 0.38 -3.91 -16.58
N GLY A 498 0.10 -4.12 -15.29
CA GLY A 498 1.08 -4.45 -14.26
C GLY A 498 2.03 -3.30 -13.91
N LEU A 499 3.34 -3.59 -13.88
CA LEU A 499 4.39 -2.60 -13.60
C LEU A 499 5.19 -2.31 -14.86
N GLY A 500 5.55 -1.04 -15.05
CA GLY A 500 6.37 -0.60 -16.18
C GLY A 500 5.64 -0.51 -17.52
N GLY A 501 4.30 -0.43 -17.50
CA GLY A 501 3.48 -0.17 -18.69
C GLY A 501 3.61 1.26 -19.21
N ASP A 502 2.96 1.54 -20.35
CA ASP A 502 2.93 2.87 -20.97
C ASP A 502 2.03 3.81 -20.14
N GLN A 503 2.65 4.75 -19.44
CA GLN A 503 1.95 5.72 -18.59
C GLN A 503 1.23 6.82 -19.37
N SER A 504 1.38 6.87 -20.70
CA SER A 504 0.64 7.82 -21.55
C SER A 504 -0.66 7.23 -22.12
N ASP A 505 -0.97 5.98 -21.77
CA ASP A 505 -2.18 5.31 -22.19
C ASP A 505 -3.37 5.81 -21.35
N ASN A 506 -4.35 6.44 -22.01
CA ASN A 506 -5.62 6.87 -21.39
C ASN A 506 -6.82 6.13 -22.02
N SER A 507 -6.63 4.89 -22.46
CA SER A 507 -7.66 4.14 -23.21
C SER A 507 -8.72 3.44 -22.36
N ALA A 508 -8.51 3.32 -21.05
CA ALA A 508 -9.46 2.72 -20.11
C ALA A 508 -9.82 3.71 -18.99
N PRO A 509 -10.95 4.42 -19.09
CA PRO A 509 -11.28 5.46 -18.11
C PRO A 509 -11.52 4.93 -16.70
N ASP A 510 -11.06 5.66 -15.68
CA ASP A 510 -11.20 5.29 -14.25
C ASP A 510 -10.66 3.88 -13.92
N ALA A 511 -9.68 3.38 -14.68
CA ALA A 511 -9.03 2.10 -14.39
C ALA A 511 -8.24 2.17 -13.08
N GLY A 512 -7.63 3.34 -12.82
CA GLY A 512 -6.90 3.68 -11.62
C GLY A 512 -5.46 3.19 -11.60
N ALA A 513 -4.63 3.87 -10.82
CA ALA A 513 -3.21 3.58 -10.66
C ALA A 513 -2.73 3.79 -9.22
N VAL A 514 -1.57 3.20 -8.94
CA VAL A 514 -0.79 3.45 -7.73
C VAL A 514 0.65 3.81 -8.08
N TYR A 515 1.20 4.76 -7.33
CA TYR A 515 2.56 5.26 -7.50
C TYR A 515 3.34 5.00 -6.22
N VAL A 516 4.50 4.39 -6.35
CA VAL A 516 5.39 4.13 -5.21
C VAL A 516 6.56 5.10 -5.30
N PHE A 517 6.84 5.82 -4.21
CA PHE A 517 7.96 6.72 -4.05
C PHE A 517 8.87 6.23 -2.95
N ARG A 518 10.18 6.39 -3.14
CA ARG A 518 11.19 6.04 -2.15
C ARG A 518 11.98 7.28 -1.76
N ARG A 519 12.20 7.43 -0.46
CA ARG A 519 13.11 8.39 0.13
C ARG A 519 14.50 7.77 0.23
N SER A 520 15.49 8.43 -0.36
CA SER A 520 16.90 8.05 -0.24
C SER A 520 17.75 9.29 -0.04
N GLN A 521 18.62 9.25 0.97
CA GLN A 521 19.52 10.37 1.32
C GLN A 521 18.78 11.72 1.48
N GLY A 522 17.55 11.69 1.98
CA GLY A 522 16.72 12.88 2.21
C GLY A 522 15.95 13.38 0.99
N SER A 523 16.04 12.73 -0.17
CA SER A 523 15.27 13.09 -1.37
C SER A 523 14.27 12.00 -1.75
N TRP A 524 13.07 12.42 -2.14
CA TRP A 524 12.02 11.54 -2.65
C TRP A 524 12.13 11.41 -4.17
N SER A 525 11.94 10.19 -4.68
CA SER A 525 11.84 9.91 -6.11
C SER A 525 10.86 8.78 -6.35
N GLN A 526 10.17 8.81 -7.48
CA GLN A 526 9.28 7.71 -7.88
C GLN A 526 10.10 6.46 -8.15
N LEU A 527 9.65 5.36 -7.56
CA LEU A 527 10.16 4.01 -7.72
C LEU A 527 9.35 3.23 -8.78
N ALA A 528 8.02 3.33 -8.74
CA ALA A 528 7.16 2.56 -9.64
C ALA A 528 5.84 3.27 -9.96
N TYR A 529 5.31 2.92 -11.13
CA TYR A 529 3.91 3.08 -11.52
C TYR A 529 3.30 1.68 -11.58
N VAL A 530 2.18 1.50 -10.89
CA VAL A 530 1.60 0.20 -10.57
C VAL A 530 0.15 0.17 -11.01
N LYS A 531 -0.18 -0.81 -11.85
CA LYS A 531 -1.52 -1.13 -12.33
C LYS A 531 -1.85 -2.59 -12.01
N ALA A 532 -3.14 -2.92 -12.06
CA ALA A 532 -3.60 -4.30 -12.07
C ALA A 532 -3.02 -5.08 -13.28
N PRO A 533 -2.95 -6.42 -13.24
CA PRO A 533 -2.52 -7.25 -14.38
C PRO A 533 -3.40 -7.08 -15.63
N ALA A 534 -4.69 -6.82 -15.45
CA ALA A 534 -5.67 -6.64 -16.53
C ALA A 534 -6.60 -5.47 -16.19
N PRO A 535 -6.13 -4.21 -16.28
CA PRO A 535 -6.96 -3.05 -15.95
C PRO A 535 -8.05 -2.86 -17.01
N ASP A 536 -9.28 -2.65 -16.56
CA ASP A 536 -10.43 -2.31 -17.37
C ASP A 536 -11.10 -1.01 -16.89
N GLU A 537 -11.98 -0.47 -17.73
CA GLU A 537 -12.72 0.76 -17.43
C GLU A 537 -13.49 0.64 -16.11
N ASN A 538 -13.39 1.66 -15.26
CA ASN A 538 -14.07 1.75 -13.96
C ASN A 538 -13.64 0.71 -12.91
N ASP A 539 -12.50 0.04 -13.06
CA ASP A 539 -11.98 -0.87 -12.03
C ASP A 539 -11.56 -0.15 -10.75
N ARG A 540 -11.20 1.13 -10.86
CA ARG A 540 -10.90 2.03 -9.73
C ARG A 540 -9.84 1.46 -8.80
N PHE A 541 -8.75 0.99 -9.38
CA PHE A 541 -7.57 0.52 -8.66
C PHE A 541 -6.97 1.67 -7.83
N GLY A 542 -6.72 1.45 -6.53
CA GLY A 542 -6.10 2.47 -5.67
C GLY A 542 -7.06 3.55 -5.14
N LEU A 543 -8.37 3.28 -5.11
CA LEU A 543 -9.39 4.13 -4.44
C LEU A 543 -9.06 4.43 -2.97
N ASP A 544 -9.73 5.43 -2.39
CA ASP A 544 -9.66 5.75 -0.97
C ASP A 544 -9.84 4.51 -0.05
N GLY A 545 -8.97 4.37 0.95
CA GLY A 545 -8.91 3.22 1.86
C GLY A 545 -8.44 1.88 1.25
N SER A 546 -8.17 1.82 -0.05
CA SER A 546 -7.86 0.57 -0.77
C SER A 546 -6.36 0.32 -1.01
N VAL A 547 -5.47 1.11 -0.41
CA VAL A 547 -4.02 0.94 -0.50
C VAL A 547 -3.43 0.64 0.89
N GLY A 548 -2.56 -0.37 0.98
CA GLY A 548 -1.84 -0.69 2.20
C GLY A 548 -0.41 -1.15 1.93
N ILE A 549 0.51 -0.88 2.87
CA ILE A 549 1.90 -1.33 2.80
C ILE A 549 2.31 -2.01 4.12
N SER A 550 3.07 -3.11 4.04
CA SER A 550 3.63 -3.75 5.24
C SER A 550 4.64 -2.85 5.93
N GLY A 551 4.91 -3.13 7.21
CA GLY A 551 5.78 -2.28 8.00
C GLY A 551 7.21 -2.20 7.47
N ALA A 552 7.74 -3.28 6.89
CA ALA A 552 9.06 -3.31 6.26
C ALA A 552 9.08 -2.68 4.85
N GLY A 553 7.93 -2.31 4.29
CA GLY A 553 7.85 -1.73 2.96
C GLY A 553 8.02 -2.70 1.80
N ASP A 554 7.96 -4.01 2.05
CA ASP A 554 8.21 -5.10 1.10
C ASP A 554 6.93 -5.80 0.58
N MET A 555 5.76 -5.34 1.04
CA MET A 555 4.47 -5.76 0.53
C MET A 555 3.54 -4.58 0.33
N LEU A 556 3.10 -4.41 -0.91
CA LEU A 556 2.02 -3.49 -1.27
C LEU A 556 0.76 -4.30 -1.55
N VAL A 557 -0.37 -3.83 -1.03
CA VAL A 557 -1.70 -4.39 -1.27
C VAL A 557 -2.59 -3.29 -1.81
N VAL A 558 -3.29 -3.57 -2.91
CA VAL A 558 -4.17 -2.59 -3.57
C VAL A 558 -5.51 -3.21 -3.93
N GLY A 559 -6.61 -2.56 -3.59
CA GLY A 559 -7.95 -2.93 -4.00
C GLY A 559 -8.36 -2.29 -5.33
N ALA A 560 -9.18 -3.01 -6.09
CA ALA A 560 -9.90 -2.51 -7.26
C ALA A 560 -11.38 -2.86 -7.08
N THR A 561 -12.18 -1.87 -6.71
CA THR A 561 -13.59 -2.08 -6.32
C THR A 561 -14.53 -2.28 -7.50
N GLY A 562 -14.08 -1.93 -8.70
CA GLY A 562 -14.81 -2.12 -9.95
C GLY A 562 -14.45 -3.40 -10.69
N GLU A 563 -13.30 -4.00 -10.35
CA GLU A 563 -12.80 -5.25 -10.94
C GLU A 563 -13.90 -6.31 -10.96
N SER A 564 -14.11 -6.92 -12.11
CA SER A 564 -15.18 -7.91 -12.29
C SER A 564 -14.63 -9.32 -12.13
N GLY A 565 -15.52 -10.31 -12.15
CA GLY A 565 -15.15 -11.73 -12.19
C GLY A 565 -15.81 -12.60 -11.14
N ALA A 566 -16.14 -13.81 -11.55
CA ALA A 566 -16.79 -14.83 -10.74
C ALA A 566 -15.78 -15.82 -10.15
N GLY A 567 -14.55 -15.86 -10.67
CA GLY A 567 -13.48 -16.74 -10.20
C GLY A 567 -13.18 -16.52 -8.71
N PRO A 568 -13.55 -17.44 -7.81
CA PRO A 568 -13.33 -17.25 -6.39
C PRO A 568 -11.86 -17.46 -6.03
N GLY A 569 -11.44 -16.95 -4.88
CA GLY A 569 -10.23 -17.46 -4.24
C GLY A 569 -8.98 -16.64 -4.46
N LEU A 570 -7.86 -17.36 -4.55
CA LEU A 570 -6.51 -16.84 -4.60
C LEU A 570 -5.90 -17.25 -5.93
N GLU A 571 -5.18 -16.33 -6.57
CA GLU A 571 -4.48 -16.55 -7.84
C GLU A 571 -5.40 -17.05 -8.97
N GLY A 572 -6.63 -16.53 -8.97
CA GLY A 572 -7.60 -16.69 -10.06
C GLY A 572 -7.20 -15.96 -11.34
N ASN A 573 -8.08 -15.99 -12.36
CA ASN A 573 -7.85 -15.26 -13.60
C ASN A 573 -8.25 -13.78 -13.43
N PRO A 574 -7.32 -12.82 -13.46
CA PRO A 574 -7.65 -11.40 -13.38
C PRO A 574 -8.34 -10.87 -14.65
N GLU A 575 -8.36 -11.61 -15.76
CA GLU A 575 -9.08 -11.21 -16.98
C GLU A 575 -10.57 -11.63 -16.97
N ASP A 576 -11.05 -12.25 -15.87
CA ASP A 576 -12.43 -12.71 -15.79
C ASP A 576 -13.39 -11.53 -15.53
N ASN A 577 -14.18 -11.17 -16.54
CA ASN A 577 -15.20 -10.12 -16.43
C ASN A 577 -16.65 -10.64 -16.26
N SER A 578 -16.83 -11.88 -15.82
CA SER A 578 -18.15 -12.54 -15.80
C SER A 578 -19.11 -12.10 -14.69
N LEU A 579 -18.63 -11.42 -13.64
CA LEU A 579 -19.45 -10.93 -12.52
C LEU A 579 -19.13 -9.47 -12.22
N THR A 580 -20.06 -8.59 -12.56
CA THR A 580 -19.84 -7.14 -12.53
C THR A 580 -19.49 -6.62 -11.13
N LYS A 581 -18.40 -5.84 -11.03
CA LYS A 581 -18.01 -5.06 -9.85
C LYS A 581 -17.97 -5.88 -8.56
N SER A 582 -17.57 -7.14 -8.67
CA SER A 582 -17.39 -8.03 -7.51
C SER A 582 -16.19 -7.60 -6.65
N GLY A 583 -15.24 -6.89 -7.26
CA GLY A 583 -14.04 -6.35 -6.64
C GLY A 583 -12.90 -7.36 -6.53
N ALA A 584 -11.68 -6.87 -6.35
CA ALA A 584 -10.49 -7.69 -6.12
C ALA A 584 -9.44 -6.94 -5.29
N VAL A 585 -8.46 -7.69 -4.82
CA VAL A 585 -7.25 -7.17 -4.19
C VAL A 585 -6.02 -7.78 -4.85
N PHE A 586 -5.00 -6.96 -5.07
CA PHE A 586 -3.75 -7.33 -5.70
C PHE A 586 -2.58 -7.17 -4.74
N VAL A 587 -1.58 -8.06 -4.81
CA VAL A 587 -0.43 -8.10 -3.89
C VAL A 587 0.88 -7.99 -4.67
N TYR A 588 1.69 -6.99 -4.32
CA TYR A 588 2.92 -6.55 -5.01
C TYR A 588 4.18 -6.54 -4.15
#